data_AF-G0NI18-F1
#
_entry.id   AF-G0NI18-F1
#
_cell.length_a   1.000
_cell.length_b   1.000
_cell.length_c   1.000
_cell.angle_alpha   90.00
_cell.angle_beta   90.00
_cell.angle_gamma   90.00
#
_symmetry.space_group_name_H-M   'P 1'
#
loop_
_entity.id
_entity.type
_entity.pdbx_description
1 polymer ?
#
loop_
_entity_poly.entity_id
_entity_poly.type
_entity_poly.pdbx_seq_one_letter_code
_entity_poly.pdbx_strand_id
1 'polypeptide(L)'
;MWISLKFISAEKLHSPITEEIKSRDVFIRNMSLVSLKANVQRIAGSFKPMVLLDGLFHIEEETLITLAQPEFVVHVTEDYIICSLAENVDDGVSRAILSIQHHLNLN
;
A
#
# COMPACT_ATOMS: atom_id res chain seq x y z
N MET A 1 8.43 1.43 -13.89
CA MET A 1 6.97 1.38 -13.67
C MET A 1 6.58 2.48 -12.70
N TRP A 2 5.48 3.18 -12.96
CA TRP A 2 4.88 4.10 -11.99
C TRP A 2 4.03 3.31 -11.01
N ILE A 3 4.13 3.64 -9.72
CA ILE A 3 3.23 3.16 -8.68
C ILE A 3 2.61 4.35 -7.98
N SER A 4 1.39 4.18 -7.46
CA SER A 4 0.73 5.21 -6.65
C SER A 4 0.69 4.78 -5.19
N LEU A 5 1.19 5.62 -4.28
CA LEU A 5 1.13 5.36 -2.83
C LEU A 5 0.14 6.31 -2.15
N LYS A 6 -0.93 5.76 -1.59
CA LYS A 6 -1.99 6.47 -0.87
C LYS A 6 -1.75 6.33 0.63
N PHE A 7 -1.23 7.38 1.24
CA PHE A 7 -0.94 7.37 2.69
C PHE A 7 -2.19 7.72 3.49
N ILE A 8 -2.56 6.86 4.43
CA ILE A 8 -3.74 7.04 5.28
C ILE A 8 -3.35 7.21 6.76
N SER A 9 -3.96 8.19 7.41
CA SER A 9 -3.86 8.38 8.86
C SER A 9 -4.74 7.38 9.60
N ALA A 10 -4.51 7.23 10.90
CA ALA A 10 -5.37 6.40 11.75
C ALA A 10 -6.83 6.85 11.74
N GLU A 11 -7.08 8.16 11.68
CA GLU A 11 -8.43 8.74 11.58
C GLU A 11 -9.14 8.32 10.27
N LYS A 12 -8.39 8.32 9.16
CA LYS A 12 -8.91 7.95 7.83
C LYS A 12 -9.11 6.45 7.66
N LEU A 13 -8.48 5.61 8.50
CA LEU A 13 -8.77 4.17 8.48
C LEU A 13 -10.25 3.90 8.77
N HIS A 14 -10.85 4.59 9.74
CA HIS A 14 -12.23 4.30 10.20
C HIS A 14 -13.29 5.24 9.62
N SER A 15 -12.89 6.16 8.73
CA SER A 15 -13.79 7.15 8.14
C SER A 15 -14.39 6.61 6.84
N PRO A 16 -15.63 7.01 6.48
CA PRO A 16 -16.15 6.78 5.14
C PRO A 16 -15.19 7.34 4.08
N ILE A 17 -14.93 6.57 3.02
CA ILE A 17 -14.06 7.01 1.91
C ILE A 17 -14.87 7.93 1.00
N THR A 18 -15.14 9.13 1.52
CA THR A 18 -15.87 10.19 0.81
C THR A 18 -14.92 11.26 0.27
N GLU A 19 -13.68 11.29 0.75
CA GLU A 19 -12.64 12.21 0.31
C GLU A 19 -11.59 11.50 -0.53
N GLU A 20 -11.05 12.23 -1.52
CA GLU A 20 -9.91 11.78 -2.30
C GLU A 20 -8.69 11.60 -1.39
N ILE A 21 -8.16 10.38 -1.35
CA ILE A 21 -6.93 10.07 -0.61
C ILE A 21 -5.75 10.55 -1.44
N LYS A 22 -4.97 11.47 -0.88
CA LYS A 22 -3.77 12.00 -1.54
C LYS A 22 -2.81 10.86 -1.89
N SER A 23 -2.48 10.78 -3.17
CA SER A 23 -1.46 9.87 -3.69
C SER A 23 -0.09 10.54 -3.78
N ARG A 24 0.94 9.70 -3.71
CA ARG A 24 2.31 10.02 -4.11
C ARG A 24 2.75 9.04 -5.16
N ASP A 25 2.93 9.53 -6.38
CA ASP A 25 3.36 8.70 -7.49
C ASP A 25 4.88 8.60 -7.52
N VAL A 26 5.39 7.38 -7.68
CA VAL A 26 6.82 7.11 -7.72
C VAL A 26 7.17 6.19 -8.86
N PHE A 27 8.20 6.56 -9.60
CA PHE A 27 8.78 5.71 -10.61
C PHE A 27 9.78 4.74 -9.99
N ILE A 28 9.50 3.44 -10.11
CA ILE A 28 10.40 2.36 -9.72
C ILE A 28 10.94 1.71 -11.00
N ARG A 29 12.26 1.74 -11.19
CA ARG A 29 12.89 1.24 -12.42
C ARG A 29 12.71 -0.28 -12.59
N ASN A 30 13.01 -1.04 -11.52
CA ASN A 30 12.90 -2.50 -11.47
C ASN A 30 12.00 -2.84 -10.29
N MET A 31 10.76 -3.24 -10.55
CA MET A 31 9.79 -3.50 -9.49
C MET A 31 10.08 -4.85 -8.81
N SER A 32 10.76 -4.78 -7.68
CA SER A 32 10.97 -5.89 -6.76
C SER A 32 10.46 -5.53 -5.37
N LEU A 33 10.21 -6.53 -4.52
CA LEU A 33 9.82 -6.32 -3.12
C LEU A 33 10.82 -5.41 -2.38
N VAL A 34 12.13 -5.61 -2.62
CA VAL A 34 13.19 -4.80 -2.02
C VAL A 34 13.07 -3.33 -2.45
N SER A 35 12.87 -3.08 -3.74
CA SER A 35 12.73 -1.72 -4.28
C SER A 35 11.44 -1.03 -3.83
N LEU A 36 10.34 -1.78 -3.70
CA LEU A 36 9.06 -1.29 -3.19
C LEU A 36 9.22 -0.86 -1.74
N LYS A 37 9.75 -1.76 -0.89
CA LYS A 37 10.00 -1.50 0.52
C LYS A 37 10.87 -0.26 0.72
N ALA A 38 11.98 -0.16 0.00
CA ALA A 38 12.88 0.99 0.09
C ALA A 38 12.18 2.31 -0.29
N ASN A 39 11.33 2.30 -1.32
CA ASN A 39 10.57 3.49 -1.71
C ASN A 39 9.49 3.86 -0.70
N VAL A 40 8.71 2.89 -0.24
CA VAL A 40 7.68 3.11 0.79
C VAL A 40 8.31 3.71 2.05
N GLN A 41 9.37 3.11 2.56
CA GLN A 41 10.11 3.60 3.74
C GLN A 41 10.65 5.03 3.54
N ARG A 42 11.27 5.30 2.38
CA ARG A 42 11.78 6.64 2.03
C ARG A 42 10.67 7.68 2.02
N ILE A 43 9.52 7.37 1.44
CA ILE A 43 8.40 8.31 1.27
C ILE A 43 7.64 8.50 2.57
N ALA A 44 7.51 7.44 3.36
CA ALA A 44 6.98 7.45 4.72
C ALA A 44 7.89 8.21 5.70
N GLY A 45 9.16 8.41 5.35
CA GLY A 45 10.16 8.98 6.27
C GLY A 45 10.44 8.07 7.47
N SER A 46 10.34 6.75 7.29
CA SER A 46 10.44 5.78 8.38
C SER A 46 11.15 4.50 7.94
N PHE A 47 12.02 3.97 8.81
CA PHE A 47 12.73 2.70 8.61
C PHE A 47 12.08 1.51 9.32
N LYS A 48 10.85 1.69 9.83
CA LYS A 48 10.10 0.65 10.51
C LYS A 48 9.93 -0.60 9.63
N PRO A 49 9.85 -1.80 10.22
CA PRO A 49 9.55 -3.01 9.47
C PRO A 49 8.23 -2.83 8.69
N MET A 50 8.21 -3.37 7.46
CA MET A 50 7.06 -3.25 6.58
C MET A 50 6.30 -4.57 6.55
N VAL A 51 5.00 -4.49 6.81
CA VAL A 51 4.02 -5.56 6.60
C VAL A 51 3.32 -5.28 5.27
N LEU A 52 3.31 -6.26 4.38
CA LEU A 52 2.57 -6.19 3.12
C LEU A 52 1.32 -7.08 3.25
N LEU A 53 0.14 -6.50 3.03
CA LEU A 53 -1.16 -7.15 3.15
C LEU A 53 -1.79 -7.41 1.78
N ASP A 54 -2.85 -8.22 1.78
CA ASP A 54 -3.63 -8.68 0.63
C ASP A 54 -2.84 -9.49 -0.41
N GLY A 55 -2.55 -10.75 -0.05
CA GLY A 55 -2.34 -11.83 -1.03
C GLY A 55 -1.16 -11.68 -2.01
N LEU A 56 -0.30 -10.69 -1.82
CA LEU A 56 0.75 -10.35 -2.78
C LEU A 56 1.99 -11.24 -2.74
N PHE A 57 2.10 -12.18 -1.80
CA PHE A 57 3.24 -13.10 -1.74
C PHE A 57 3.13 -14.30 -2.70
N HIS A 58 2.17 -14.28 -3.64
CA HIS A 58 2.17 -15.09 -4.87
C HIS A 58 2.07 -14.26 -6.16
N ILE A 59 2.32 -12.96 -6.09
CA ILE A 59 2.44 -12.16 -7.31
C ILE A 59 3.88 -12.30 -7.79
N GLU A 60 4.06 -13.18 -8.76
CA GLU A 60 5.29 -13.24 -9.55
C GLU A 60 5.61 -11.84 -10.07
N GLU A 61 6.89 -11.49 -10.20
CA GLU A 61 7.34 -10.20 -10.72
C GLU A 61 6.64 -9.85 -12.04
N GLU A 62 6.30 -10.88 -12.83
CA GLU A 62 5.50 -10.82 -14.05
C GLU A 62 4.09 -10.25 -13.83
N THR A 63 3.40 -10.63 -12.75
CA THR A 63 2.05 -10.12 -12.45
C THR A 63 2.10 -8.64 -12.04
N LEU A 64 3.15 -8.18 -11.35
CA LEU A 64 3.35 -6.75 -11.08
C LEU A 64 3.58 -5.95 -12.35
N ILE A 65 4.24 -6.52 -13.35
CA ILE A 65 4.48 -5.88 -14.65
C ILE A 65 3.16 -5.72 -15.44
N THR A 66 2.19 -6.62 -15.26
CA THR A 66 0.89 -6.54 -15.96
C THR A 66 -0.05 -5.47 -15.41
N LEU A 67 0.18 -4.97 -14.19
CA LEU A 67 -0.64 -3.91 -13.61
C LEU A 67 -0.25 -2.56 -14.23
N ALA A 68 -1.18 -1.97 -14.99
CA ALA A 68 -1.07 -0.61 -15.48
C ALA A 68 -1.15 0.36 -14.28
N GLN A 69 0.01 0.65 -13.68
CA GLN A 69 0.19 1.52 -12.51
C GLN A 69 -0.46 0.98 -11.22
N PRO A 70 0.19 0.05 -10.51
CA PRO A 70 -0.35 -0.49 -9.27
C PRO A 70 -0.48 0.62 -8.19
N GLU A 71 -1.60 0.59 -7.49
CA GLU A 71 -1.90 1.49 -6.39
C GLU A 71 -1.75 0.75 -5.05
N PHE A 72 -1.15 1.40 -4.05
CA PHE A 72 -0.98 0.85 -2.71
C PHE A 72 -1.51 1.82 -1.67
N VAL A 73 -2.24 1.29 -0.69
CA VAL A 73 -2.63 2.00 0.53
C VAL A 73 -1.57 1.75 1.59
N VAL A 74 -1.04 2.82 2.18
CA VAL A 74 0.03 2.75 3.18
C VAL A 74 -0.44 3.39 4.48
N HIS A 75 -0.34 2.64 5.56
CA HIS A 75 -0.57 3.11 6.92
C HIS A 75 0.70 2.96 7.76
N VAL A 76 1.08 4.01 8.49
CA VAL A 76 2.26 3.99 9.35
C VAL A 76 1.80 3.98 10.81
N THR A 77 2.08 2.88 11.50
CA THR A 77 1.80 2.69 12.92
C THR A 77 3.02 3.09 13.77
N GLU A 78 2.95 2.90 15.09
CA GLU A 78 4.09 3.10 15.98
C GLU A 78 5.24 2.11 15.68
N ASP A 79 4.92 0.85 15.41
CA ASP A 79 5.94 -0.21 15.26
C ASP A 79 6.21 -0.61 13.81
N TYR A 80 5.22 -0.49 12.94
CA TYR A 80 5.23 -1.04 11.58
C TYR A 80 4.74 -0.06 10.52
N ILE A 81 5.17 -0.27 9.28
CA ILE A 81 4.50 0.27 8.08
C ILE A 81 3.66 -0.84 7.49
N ILE A 82 2.35 -0.64 7.39
CA ILE A 82 1.45 -1.58 6.75
C ILE A 82 1.16 -1.05 5.34
N CYS A 83 1.33 -1.89 4.33
CA CYS A 83 1.11 -1.56 2.93
C CYS A 83 0.17 -2.59 2.34
N SER A 84 -0.91 -2.19 1.67
CA SER A 84 -1.82 -3.10 0.97
C SER A 84 -2.05 -2.66 -0.47
N LEU A 85 -2.23 -3.60 -1.39
CA LEU A 85 -2.54 -3.29 -2.79
C LEU A 85 -4.01 -2.91 -2.93
N ALA A 86 -4.25 -1.79 -3.61
CA ALA A 86 -5.57 -1.47 -4.12
C ALA A 86 -5.72 -2.11 -5.50
N GLU A 87 -6.53 -3.18 -5.57
CA GLU A 87 -6.87 -3.83 -6.83
C GLU A 87 -7.51 -2.84 -7.81
N ASN A 88 -7.28 -3.01 -9.11
CA ASN A 88 -7.89 -2.16 -10.14
C ASN A 88 -9.34 -2.59 -10.43
N VAL A 89 -10.18 -2.48 -9.40
CA VAL A 89 -11.62 -2.75 -9.39
C VAL A 89 -12.32 -1.58 -8.66
N ASP A 90 -13.64 -1.43 -8.84
CA ASP A 90 -14.41 -0.29 -8.34
C ASP A 90 -14.25 0.01 -6.83
N ASP A 91 -13.86 -0.98 -6.02
CA ASP A 91 -13.72 -0.87 -4.56
C ASP A 91 -12.31 -1.19 -4.01
N GLY A 92 -11.28 -1.25 -4.87
CA GLY A 92 -9.95 -1.76 -4.49
C GLY A 92 -9.28 -1.01 -3.34
N VAL A 93 -9.39 0.33 -3.30
CA VAL A 93 -8.86 1.14 -2.19
C VAL A 93 -9.59 0.85 -0.88
N SER A 94 -10.90 0.67 -0.93
CA SER A 94 -11.72 0.33 0.23
C SER A 94 -11.34 -1.04 0.80
N ARG A 95 -11.11 -2.02 -0.07
CA ARG A 95 -10.64 -3.36 0.33
C ARG A 95 -9.28 -3.31 0.98
N ALA A 96 -8.34 -2.60 0.38
CA ALA A 96 -7.01 -2.40 0.93
C ALA A 96 -7.05 -1.78 2.35
N ILE A 97 -7.95 -0.81 2.57
CA ILE A 97 -8.20 -0.21 3.89
C ILE A 97 -8.77 -1.24 4.88
N LEU A 98 -9.81 -1.98 4.48
CA LEU A 98 -10.42 -3.02 5.31
C LEU A 98 -9.41 -4.08 5.73
N SER A 99 -8.49 -4.46 4.84
CA SER A 99 -7.44 -5.42 5.15
C SER A 99 -6.42 -4.88 6.14
N ILE A 100 -6.05 -3.59 6.04
CA ILE A 100 -5.20 -2.93 7.05
C ILE A 100 -5.92 -2.92 8.40
N GLN A 101 -7.19 -2.57 8.46
CA GLN A 101 -7.98 -2.59 9.69
C GLN A 101 -8.06 -4.01 10.28
N HIS A 102 -8.31 -5.02 9.44
CA HIS A 102 -8.38 -6.39 9.87
C HIS A 102 -7.04 -6.89 10.46
N HIS A 103 -5.91 -6.54 9.83
CA HIS A 103 -4.59 -6.87 10.36
C HIS A 103 -4.33 -6.22 11.73
N LEU A 104 -4.71 -4.95 11.90
CA LEU A 104 -4.57 -4.21 13.15
C LEU A 104 -5.49 -4.72 14.27
N ASN A 105 -6.64 -5.32 13.93
CA ASN A 105 -7.54 -5.88 14.93
C ASN A 105 -7.11 -7.28 15.41
N LEU A 106 -6.25 -7.97 14.65
CA LEU A 106 -5.79 -9.32 14.95
C LEU A 106 -4.42 -9.38 15.62
N ASN A 107 -3.66 -8.28 15.62
CA ASN A 107 -2.30 -8.19 16.16
C ASN A 107 -2.17 -6.97 17.07
#